data_AF-A0A836SYN2-F1
#
_entry.id   AF-A0A836SYN2-F1
#
_cell.length_a   1.000
_cell.length_b   1.000
_cell.length_c   1.000
_cell.angle_alpha   90.00
_cell.angle_beta   90.00
_cell.angle_gamma   90.00
#
_symmetry.space_group_name_H-M   'P 1'
#
loop_
_entity.id
_entity.type
_entity.pdbx_description
1 polymer ?
#
loop_
_entity_poly.entity_id
_entity_poly.type
_entity_poly.pdbx_seq_one_letter_code
_entity_poly.pdbx_strand_id
1 'polypeptide(L)'
;MFTLGCLLARSIASHTFILISFLELSNFINIFVGKVLLNKKVIISVHTNHIMRYRNRSFYGKTHNILIKLLYPKADKIIVVSKKIKNILSTKYNIPKEKIEVIYN
;
A
#
# COMPACT_ATOMS: atom_id res chain seq x y z
N MET A 1 8.14 1.18 -22.40
CA MET A 1 6.90 1.05 -21.60
C MET A 1 7.03 1.77 -20.25
N PHE A 2 7.24 3.09 -20.26
CA PHE A 2 7.39 3.92 -19.04
C PHE A 2 6.27 4.97 -18.89
N THR A 3 5.23 4.90 -19.72
CA THR A 3 4.28 5.99 -19.94
C THR A 3 3.01 5.90 -19.09
N LEU A 4 2.60 4.72 -18.60
CA LEU A 4 1.35 4.58 -17.83
C LEU A 4 1.48 5.17 -16.41
N GLY A 5 2.63 5.02 -15.76
CA GLY A 5 2.89 5.60 -14.44
C GLY A 5 2.97 7.13 -14.46
N CYS A 6 3.59 7.69 -15.50
CA CYS A 6 3.65 9.15 -15.69
C CYS A 6 2.29 9.76 -16.08
N LEU A 7 1.43 9.02 -16.79
CA LEU A 7 0.08 9.49 -17.12
C LEU A 7 -0.80 9.57 -15.87
N LEU A 8 -0.70 8.59 -14.96
CA LEU A 8 -1.33 8.66 -13.66
C LEU A 8 -0.78 9.84 -12.85
N ALA A 9 0.53 10.06 -12.84
CA ALA A 9 1.15 11.21 -12.17
C ALA A 9 0.68 12.57 -12.71
N ARG A 10 0.44 12.69 -14.02
CA ARG A 10 -0.12 13.91 -14.64
C ARG A 10 -1.59 14.16 -14.29
N SER A 11 -2.37 13.11 -14.04
CA SER A 11 -3.77 13.25 -13.59
C SER A 11 -3.90 13.69 -12.12
N ILE A 12 -2.82 13.66 -11.34
CA ILE A 12 -2.78 13.92 -9.88
C ILE A 12 -2.73 15.44 -9.54
N ALA A 13 -2.72 16.33 -10.54
CA ALA A 13 -2.54 17.77 -10.32
C ALA A 13 -3.79 18.53 -9.82
N SER A 14 -4.97 17.91 -9.70
CA SER A 14 -6.22 18.59 -9.32
C SER A 14 -6.79 18.07 -7.99
N HIS A 15 -6.86 18.95 -6.99
CA HIS A 15 -7.61 18.87 -5.73
C HIS A 15 -7.92 17.48 -5.12
N THR A 16 -7.22 17.17 -4.02
CA THR A 16 -7.55 16.16 -3.00
C THR A 16 -7.85 14.75 -3.52
N PHE A 17 -6.80 14.00 -3.90
CA PHE A 17 -6.93 12.61 -4.32
C PHE A 17 -6.90 11.60 -3.16
N ILE A 18 -8.03 10.93 -2.92
CA ILE A 18 -8.06 9.63 -2.23
C ILE A 18 -7.74 8.57 -3.28
N LEU A 19 -6.50 8.06 -3.30
CA LEU A 19 -6.07 7.07 -4.29
C LEU A 19 -6.39 5.65 -3.83
N ILE A 20 -7.58 5.15 -4.20
CA ILE A 20 -8.01 3.79 -3.90
C ILE A 20 -7.32 2.81 -4.87
N SER A 21 -6.45 1.97 -4.34
CA SER A 21 -5.67 0.99 -5.11
C SER A 21 -6.18 -0.42 -4.85
N PHE A 22 -6.43 -1.16 -5.94
CA PHE A 22 -6.90 -2.55 -5.91
C PHE A 22 -5.76 -3.58 -6.10
N LEU A 23 -4.54 -3.14 -6.46
CA LEU A 23 -3.35 -3.99 -6.64
C LEU A 23 -2.15 -3.52 -5.79
N GLU A 24 -1.31 -4.47 -5.33
CA GLU A 24 -0.15 -4.23 -4.44
C GLU A 24 0.86 -3.22 -5.02
N LEU A 25 1.17 -3.31 -6.31
CA LEU A 25 2.08 -2.37 -6.98
C LEU A 25 1.51 -0.95 -6.98
N SER A 26 0.21 -0.80 -7.18
CA SER A 26 -0.46 0.51 -7.15
C SER A 26 -0.41 1.13 -5.75
N ASN A 27 -0.51 0.32 -4.68
CA ASN A 27 -0.29 0.79 -3.32
C ASN A 27 1.14 1.33 -3.11
N PHE A 28 2.15 0.62 -3.62
CA PHE A 28 3.54 1.09 -3.52
C PHE A 28 3.76 2.39 -4.26
N ILE A 29 3.26 2.49 -5.50
CA ILE A 29 3.37 3.71 -6.31
C ILE A 29 2.64 4.87 -5.63
N ASN A 30 1.42 4.66 -5.12
CA ASN A 30 0.66 5.71 -4.46
C ASN A 30 1.35 6.23 -3.20
N ILE A 31 1.92 5.35 -2.39
CA ILE A 31 2.68 5.78 -1.20
C ILE A 31 3.96 6.50 -1.63
N PHE A 32 4.67 5.96 -2.60
CA PHE A 32 5.93 6.56 -3.04
C PHE A 32 5.70 7.95 -3.66
N VAL A 33 4.81 8.05 -4.65
CA VAL A 33 4.48 9.32 -5.29
C VAL A 33 3.80 10.26 -4.32
N GLY A 34 2.74 9.82 -3.65
CA GLY A 34 1.96 10.67 -2.77
C GLY A 34 2.74 11.12 -1.54
N LYS A 35 3.39 10.19 -0.82
CA LYS A 35 4.05 10.52 0.45
C LYS A 35 5.51 10.92 0.30
N VAL A 36 6.28 10.24 -0.56
CA VAL A 36 7.74 10.47 -0.68
C VAL A 36 8.05 11.61 -1.63
N LEU A 37 7.41 11.68 -2.80
CA LEU A 37 7.67 12.73 -3.79
C LEU A 37 6.86 14.01 -3.55
N LEU A 38 5.56 13.87 -3.25
CA LEU A 38 4.63 15.01 -3.21
C LEU A 38 4.23 15.46 -1.79
N ASN A 39 4.64 14.71 -0.76
CA ASN A 39 4.28 14.92 0.65
C ASN A 39 2.77 15.19 0.88
N LYS A 40 1.91 14.44 0.19
CA LYS A 40 0.45 14.47 0.29
C LYS A 40 -0.06 13.36 1.20
N LYS A 41 -1.32 13.49 1.61
CA LYS A 41 -2.04 12.47 2.37
C LYS A 41 -2.30 11.25 1.49
N VAL A 42 -1.94 10.07 1.96
CA VAL A 42 -2.12 8.81 1.20
C VAL A 42 -2.91 7.81 2.04
N ILE A 43 -4.00 7.32 1.46
CA ILE A 43 -4.81 6.23 2.00
C ILE A 43 -4.72 5.07 1.01
N ILE A 44 -4.44 3.86 1.50
CA ILE A 44 -4.37 2.65 0.67
C ILE A 44 -5.37 1.61 1.13
N SER A 45 -5.78 0.71 0.23
CA SER A 45 -6.66 -0.42 0.54
C SER A 45 -5.93 -1.74 0.28
N VAL A 46 -6.14 -2.72 1.17
CA VAL A 46 -5.52 -4.05 1.11
C VAL A 46 -6.62 -5.10 1.22
N HIS A 47 -6.96 -5.69 0.08
CA HIS A 47 -8.02 -6.70 -0.03
C HIS A 47 -7.48 -8.14 0.02
N THR A 48 -6.23 -8.35 -0.33
CA THR A 48 -5.70 -9.68 -0.62
C THR A 48 -4.67 -10.14 0.39
N ASN A 49 -4.71 -11.44 0.71
CA ASN A 49 -3.82 -12.10 1.66
C ASN A 49 -2.49 -12.54 1.01
N HIS A 50 -2.06 -11.91 -0.08
CA HIS A 50 -0.86 -12.29 -0.85
C HIS A 50 0.43 -12.20 -0.04
N ILE A 51 0.41 -11.38 1.02
CA ILE A 51 1.39 -11.34 2.11
C ILE A 51 1.75 -12.73 2.68
N MET A 52 0.79 -13.67 2.67
CA MET A 52 1.00 -15.07 3.06
C MET A 52 1.32 -15.98 1.87
N ARG A 53 0.89 -15.61 0.66
CA ARG A 53 0.96 -16.45 -0.55
C ARG A 53 2.35 -16.47 -1.17
N TYR A 54 3.11 -15.38 -1.05
CA TYR A 54 4.54 -15.35 -1.38
C TYR A 54 5.38 -15.85 -0.20
N ARG A 55 5.33 -17.16 0.03
CA ARG A 55 6.28 -17.85 0.92
C ARG A 55 7.69 -17.49 0.43
N ASN A 56 8.59 -17.08 1.34
CA ASN A 56 9.93 -16.45 1.17
C ASN A 56 10.92 -17.06 0.15
N ARG A 57 10.52 -17.99 -0.72
CA ARG A 57 11.36 -18.76 -1.63
C ARG A 57 11.61 -18.06 -2.97
N SER A 58 10.79 -17.10 -3.39
CA SER A 58 11.04 -16.33 -4.62
C SER A 58 11.65 -14.96 -4.35
N PHE A 59 12.53 -14.49 -5.24
CA PHE A 59 13.05 -13.12 -5.23
C PHE A 59 11.92 -12.08 -5.23
N TYR A 60 10.84 -12.36 -5.97
CA TYR A 60 9.63 -11.55 -6.01
C TYR A 60 8.95 -11.39 -4.63
N GLY A 61 8.88 -12.45 -3.84
CA GLY A 61 8.33 -12.39 -2.49
C GLY A 61 9.20 -11.60 -1.51
N LYS A 62 10.52 -11.70 -1.65
CA LYS A 62 11.47 -10.93 -0.84
C LYS A 62 11.35 -9.43 -1.12
N THR A 63 11.32 -9.03 -2.39
CA THR A 63 11.19 -7.61 -2.78
C THR A 63 9.86 -7.02 -2.31
N HIS A 64 8.75 -7.76 -2.45
CA HIS A 64 7.46 -7.33 -1.93
C HIS A 64 7.48 -7.13 -0.41
N ASN A 65 8.04 -8.08 0.35
CA ASN A 65 8.13 -7.95 1.80
C ASN A 65 8.92 -6.70 2.23
N ILE A 66 10.01 -6.40 1.52
CA ILE A 66 10.82 -5.20 1.77
C ILE A 66 9.99 -3.94 1.47
N LEU A 67 9.32 -3.90 0.31
CA LEU A 67 8.50 -2.74 -0.09
C LEU A 67 7.35 -2.48 0.89
N ILE A 68 6.67 -3.52 1.37
CA ILE A 68 5.62 -3.37 2.40
C ILE A 68 6.22 -2.79 3.67
N LYS A 69 7.34 -3.34 4.15
CA LYS A 69 7.99 -2.89 5.38
C LYS A 69 8.45 -1.43 5.30
N LEU A 70 8.87 -0.96 4.12
CA LEU A 70 9.37 0.40 3.92
C LEU A 70 8.28 1.43 3.61
N LEU A 71 7.29 1.05 2.81
CA LEU A 71 6.30 1.98 2.27
C LEU A 71 5.04 2.01 3.12
N TYR A 72 4.47 0.87 3.51
CA TYR A 72 3.17 0.87 4.19
C TYR A 72 3.14 1.67 5.50
N PRO A 73 4.20 1.69 6.34
CA PRO A 73 4.25 2.57 7.51
C PRO A 73 4.16 4.07 7.18
N LYS A 74 4.51 4.48 5.97
CA LYS A 74 4.45 5.87 5.50
C LYS A 74 3.04 6.31 5.11
N ALA A 75 2.13 5.38 4.84
CA ALA A 75 0.73 5.71 4.59
C ALA A 75 0.10 6.39 5.81
N ASP A 76 -0.87 7.27 5.56
CA ASP A 76 -1.62 7.95 6.63
C ASP A 76 -2.71 7.03 7.16
N LYS A 77 -3.35 6.24 6.29
CA LYS A 77 -4.33 5.23 6.68
C LYS A 77 -4.30 4.02 5.74
N ILE A 78 -4.53 2.84 6.29
CA ILE A 78 -4.58 1.56 5.58
C ILE A 78 -5.93 0.92 5.86
N ILE A 79 -6.73 0.77 4.82
CA ILE A 79 -8.03 0.09 4.89
C ILE A 79 -7.81 -1.38 4.55
N VAL A 80 -8.36 -2.29 5.35
CA VAL A 80 -8.24 -3.73 5.11
C VAL A 80 -9.59 -4.42 5.22
N VAL A 81 -9.78 -5.48 4.44
CA VAL A 81 -11.08 -6.20 4.41
C VAL A 81 -11.29 -7.22 5.53
N SER A 82 -10.25 -7.48 6.33
CA SER A 82 -10.36 -8.45 7.41
C SER A 82 -9.42 -8.16 8.58
N LYS A 83 -9.85 -8.59 9.78
CA LYS A 83 -9.00 -8.61 10.99
C LYS A 83 -7.73 -9.44 10.80
N LYS A 84 -7.78 -10.49 9.98
CA LYS A 84 -6.61 -11.33 9.66
C LYS A 84 -5.51 -10.51 8.98
N ILE A 85 -5.85 -9.72 7.97
CA ILE A 85 -4.89 -8.85 7.27
C ILE A 85 -4.36 -7.78 8.22
N LYS A 86 -5.24 -7.13 9.02
CA LYS A 86 -4.82 -6.15 10.03
C LYS A 86 -3.77 -6.74 10.99
N ASN A 87 -4.02 -7.93 11.51
CA ASN A 87 -3.11 -8.58 12.44
C ASN A 87 -1.77 -8.87 11.77
N ILE A 88 -1.75 -9.38 10.54
CA ILE A 88 -0.50 -9.65 9.81
C ILE A 88 0.29 -8.36 9.58
N LEU A 89 -0.35 -7.28 9.12
CA LEU A 89 0.31 -5.99 8.91
C LEU A 89 0.91 -5.43 10.20
N SER A 90 0.19 -5.57 11.31
CA SER A 90 0.66 -5.10 12.60
C SER A 90 1.79 -5.96 13.18
N THR A 91 1.70 -7.29 13.12
CA THR A 91 2.66 -8.18 13.78
C THR A 91 3.88 -8.52 12.93
N LYS A 92 3.72 -8.68 11.61
CA LYS A 92 4.82 -9.07 10.70
C LYS A 92 5.55 -7.87 10.12
N TYR A 93 4.87 -6.75 9.94
CA TYR A 93 5.44 -5.54 9.33
C TYR A 93 5.53 -4.35 10.29
N ASN A 94 5.18 -4.55 11.58
CA ASN A 94 5.21 -3.53 12.63
C ASN A 94 4.48 -2.24 12.24
N ILE A 95 3.39 -2.35 11.48
CA ILE A 95 2.58 -1.18 11.14
C ILE A 95 1.68 -0.83 12.35
N PRO A 96 1.63 0.44 12.78
CA PRO A 96 0.81 0.85 13.92
C PRO A 96 -0.67 0.55 13.70
N LYS A 97 -1.35 -0.03 14.70
CA LYS A 97 -2.74 -0.51 14.59
C LYS A 97 -3.73 0.63 14.38
N GLU A 98 -3.40 1.81 14.89
CA GLU A 98 -4.14 3.06 14.73
C GLU A 98 -4.19 3.55 13.28
N LYS A 99 -3.19 3.18 12.47
CA LYS A 99 -3.19 3.45 11.03
C LYS A 99 -4.04 2.45 10.23
N ILE A 100 -4.45 1.32 10.83
CA ILE A 100 -5.12 0.22 10.14
C ILE A 100 -6.59 0.15 10.53
N GLU A 101 -7.47 0.42 9.57
CA GLU A 101 -8.92 0.34 9.70
C GLU A 101 -9.45 -0.89 8.98
N VAL A 102 -10.37 -1.61 9.63
CA VAL A 102 -11.02 -2.79 9.03
C VAL A 102 -12.38 -2.37 8.51
N ILE A 103 -12.62 -2.51 7.21
CA ILE A 103 -13.93 -2.34 6.58
C ILE A 103 -14.26 -3.67 5.93
N TYR A 104 -15.24 -4.38 6.50
CA TYR A 104 -15.69 -5.64 5.91
C TYR A 104 -16.38 -5.36 4.57
N ASN A 105 -16.21 -6.29 3.63
CA ASN A 105 -16.99 -6.30 2.40
C ASN A 105 -18.39 -6.85 2.68
#